data_AF-A0A8W8MIL6-F1
#
_entry.id   AF-A0A8W8MIL6-F1
#
_cell.length_a   1.000
_cell.length_b   1.000
_cell.length_c   1.000
_cell.angle_alpha   90.00
_cell.angle_beta   90.00
_cell.angle_gamma   90.00
#
_symmetry.space_group_name_H-M   'P 1'
#
loop_
_entity.id
_entity.type
_entity.pdbx_description
1 polymer ?
#
loop_
_entity_poly.entity_id
_entity_poly.type
_entity_poly.pdbx_seq_one_letter_code
_entity_poly.pdbx_strand_id
1 'polypeptide(L)'
;MSDESVSKRLKVMKKSDELLHYNNSKTNKEMKYFNFVGAEGDNAMIVRCYITSKFNTIEPGLSFRFQNLTTRGKNEFWATSKTIISYTSTVDVSPDIALPCLPEKMPPDGLNHSLQEALNSPEKSSIMGKIVKVSPIKYVRDGNLAVKSILLKDNSTVAKVCLFDKLAENEYAEGNNLQITAVYPKKYLGVDQLTATAVSKCQFLSDQNFPEMVEEDLQIFQNDEDFFNSVSDLQASIVTLTDILDIDIYDVCAKDACREKKMLKDKCPICGGKDKKNERNIRVTFLYSTESKQDERSTVFKNTLREIMKDNFNIESKSACLSALLEKLPIKFKCYITAKNSFYNISQL
;
A
#
# COMPACT_ATOMS: atom_id res chain seq x y z
N MET A 1 -22.32 14.33 -6.56
CA MET A 1 -21.20 15.24 -6.87
C MET A 1 -21.71 16.21 -7.92
N SER A 2 -21.67 17.51 -7.65
CA SER A 2 -21.97 18.53 -8.66
C SER A 2 -20.95 18.41 -9.78
N ASP A 3 -21.40 18.11 -11.00
CA ASP A 3 -20.56 18.15 -12.19
C ASP A 3 -20.19 19.62 -12.46
N GLU A 4 -19.09 20.10 -11.90
CA GLU A 4 -18.58 21.43 -12.22
C GLU A 4 -18.16 21.46 -13.70
N SER A 5 -18.82 22.33 -14.46
CA SER A 5 -18.52 22.59 -15.86
C SER A 5 -17.38 23.59 -15.96
N VAL A 6 -16.28 23.21 -16.61
CA VAL A 6 -15.08 24.05 -16.73
C VAL A 6 -14.84 24.42 -18.20
N SER A 7 -14.23 25.59 -18.44
CA SER A 7 -13.74 25.99 -19.76
C SER A 7 -12.21 25.93 -19.82
N LYS A 8 -11.66 25.42 -20.93
CA LYS A 8 -10.21 25.25 -21.15
C LYS A 8 -9.83 25.62 -22.57
N ARG A 9 -8.61 26.14 -22.77
CA ARG A 9 -7.99 26.28 -24.09
C ARG A 9 -6.82 25.32 -24.15
N LEU A 10 -6.89 24.33 -25.03
CA LEU A 10 -5.92 23.24 -25.04
C LEU A 10 -5.27 23.14 -26.41
N LYS A 11 -3.93 23.05 -26.42
CA LYS A 11 -3.20 22.48 -27.54
C LYS A 11 -3.24 20.96 -27.44
N VAL A 12 -3.63 20.28 -28.50
CA VAL A 12 -3.65 18.81 -28.56
C VAL A 12 -2.22 18.32 -28.71
N MET A 13 -1.74 17.52 -27.77
CA MET A 13 -0.37 17.02 -27.75
C MET A 13 -0.27 15.60 -28.33
N LYS A 14 -1.26 14.76 -28.02
CA LYS A 14 -1.41 13.40 -28.59
C LYS A 14 -2.87 12.97 -28.51
N LYS A 15 -3.27 12.01 -29.34
CA LYS A 15 -4.63 11.50 -29.47
C LYS A 15 -4.61 9.98 -29.62
N SER A 16 -5.71 9.32 -29.28
CA SER A 16 -5.98 7.93 -29.66
C SER A 16 -5.86 7.75 -31.17
N ASP A 17 -5.32 6.61 -31.60
CA ASP A 17 -5.16 6.27 -33.02
C ASP A 17 -6.50 5.88 -33.65
N GLU A 18 -7.45 5.40 -32.84
CA GLU A 18 -8.78 4.98 -33.26
C GLU A 18 -9.87 5.40 -32.24
N LEU A 19 -11.14 5.22 -32.63
CA LEU A 19 -12.24 5.31 -31.68
C LEU A 19 -12.24 4.08 -30.79
N LEU A 20 -12.34 4.32 -29.48
CA LEU A 20 -12.44 3.32 -28.43
C LEU A 20 -13.90 3.03 -28.10
N HIS A 21 -14.16 1.84 -27.58
CA HIS A 21 -15.50 1.32 -27.35
C HIS A 21 -15.63 0.75 -25.94
N TYR A 22 -16.77 0.96 -25.29
CA TYR A 22 -17.12 0.27 -24.04
C TYR A 22 -18.63 0.07 -23.93
N ASN A 23 -19.04 -0.95 -23.17
CA ASN A 23 -20.44 -1.15 -22.84
C ASN A 23 -20.80 -0.37 -21.58
N ASN A 24 -21.72 0.58 -21.71
CA ASN A 24 -22.21 1.32 -20.57
C ASN A 24 -23.16 0.44 -19.75
N SER A 25 -22.72 0.06 -18.55
CA SER A 25 -23.48 -0.83 -17.66
C SER A 25 -24.86 -0.30 -17.26
N LYS A 26 -25.10 1.02 -17.32
CA LYS A 26 -26.39 1.62 -16.98
C LYS A 26 -27.38 1.57 -18.13
N THR A 27 -26.92 1.72 -19.36
CA THR A 27 -27.78 1.81 -20.55
C THR A 27 -27.74 0.55 -21.41
N ASN A 28 -26.82 -0.37 -21.10
CA ASN A 28 -26.48 -1.56 -21.88
C ASN A 28 -26.25 -1.27 -23.37
N LYS A 29 -25.72 -0.08 -23.66
CA LYS A 29 -25.38 0.37 -25.01
C LYS A 29 -23.88 0.47 -25.15
N GLU A 30 -23.41 0.07 -26.33
CA GLU A 30 -22.06 0.35 -26.76
C GLU A 30 -21.89 1.86 -26.95
N MET A 31 -20.85 2.40 -26.34
CA MET A 31 -20.50 3.81 -26.39
C MET A 31 -19.12 3.94 -27.04
N LYS A 32 -19.00 4.89 -27.97
CA LYS A 32 -17.74 5.20 -28.65
C LYS A 32 -17.15 6.51 -28.11
N TYR A 33 -15.83 6.56 -28.00
CA TYR A 33 -15.10 7.73 -27.54
C TYR A 33 -13.66 7.72 -28.06
N PHE A 34 -12.91 8.78 -27.81
CA PHE A 34 -11.45 8.78 -27.96
C PHE A 34 -10.83 9.62 -26.86
N ASN A 35 -9.58 9.34 -26.52
CA ASN A 35 -8.81 10.12 -25.58
C ASN A 35 -7.84 11.03 -26.32
N PHE A 36 -7.50 12.16 -25.72
CA PHE A 36 -6.36 12.97 -26.12
C PHE A 36 -5.73 13.63 -24.91
N VAL A 37 -4.47 14.00 -25.03
CA VAL A 37 -3.78 14.85 -24.05
C VAL A 37 -3.81 16.27 -24.54
N GLY A 38 -4.43 17.15 -23.77
CA GLY A 38 -4.40 18.59 -23.98
C GLY A 38 -3.41 19.25 -23.04
N ALA A 39 -2.78 20.34 -23.47
CA ALA A 39 -1.89 21.14 -22.64
C ALA A 39 -2.21 22.64 -22.73
N GLU A 40 -2.00 23.34 -21.61
CA GLU A 40 -2.07 24.80 -21.47
C GLU A 40 -1.01 25.25 -20.46
N GLY A 41 -0.01 26.03 -20.92
CA GLY A 41 1.12 26.42 -20.09
C GLY A 41 2.00 25.23 -19.71
N ASP A 42 2.14 25.00 -18.41
CA ASP A 42 2.87 23.88 -17.78
C ASP A 42 1.95 22.69 -17.40
N ASN A 43 0.65 22.78 -17.69
CA ASN A 43 -0.33 21.77 -17.28
C ASN A 43 -0.76 20.89 -18.45
N ALA A 44 -0.56 19.57 -18.29
CA ALA A 44 -1.07 18.55 -19.20
C ALA A 44 -2.23 17.80 -18.56
N MET A 45 -3.25 17.49 -19.35
CA MET A 45 -4.47 16.81 -18.89
C MET A 45 -5.00 15.82 -19.91
N ILE A 46 -5.64 14.77 -19.43
CA ILE A 46 -6.32 13.78 -20.26
C ILE A 46 -7.76 14.24 -20.48
N VAL A 47 -8.18 14.26 -21.75
CA VAL A 47 -9.55 14.54 -22.13
C VAL A 47 -10.15 13.32 -22.82
N ARG A 48 -11.22 12.78 -22.25
CA ARG A 48 -12.05 11.75 -22.91
C ARG A 48 -13.17 12.43 -23.68
N CYS A 49 -13.20 12.26 -24.99
CA CYS A 49 -14.18 12.88 -25.87
C CYS A 49 -15.22 11.87 -26.37
N TYR A 50 -16.48 12.09 -26.01
CA TYR A 50 -17.63 11.33 -26.50
C TYR A 50 -18.26 11.92 -27.76
N ILE A 51 -17.81 13.09 -28.23
CA ILE A 51 -18.27 13.70 -29.49
C ILE A 51 -17.44 13.13 -30.64
N THR A 52 -17.75 11.90 -31.05
CA THR A 52 -16.96 11.15 -32.05
C THR A 52 -16.88 11.81 -33.43
N SER A 53 -17.85 12.65 -33.78
CA SER A 53 -17.81 13.45 -35.02
C SER A 53 -16.63 14.44 -35.07
N LYS A 54 -16.00 14.74 -33.93
CA LYS A 54 -14.80 15.59 -33.83
C LYS A 54 -13.49 14.79 -33.88
N PHE A 55 -13.53 13.47 -34.02
CA PHE A 55 -12.34 12.63 -34.01
C PHE A 55 -11.31 13.07 -35.06
N ASN A 56 -11.74 13.30 -36.31
CA ASN A 56 -10.85 13.74 -37.40
C ASN A 56 -10.56 15.26 -37.38
N THR A 57 -11.26 16.02 -36.54
CA THR A 57 -11.07 17.47 -36.42
C THR A 57 -10.02 17.80 -35.37
N ILE A 58 -10.05 17.06 -34.25
CA ILE A 58 -9.11 17.23 -33.15
C ILE A 58 -7.86 16.43 -33.50
N GLU A 59 -6.78 17.12 -33.86
CA GLU A 59 -5.51 16.51 -34.23
C GLU A 59 -4.34 17.11 -33.44
N PRO A 60 -3.27 16.34 -33.17
CA PRO A 60 -2.06 16.86 -32.54
C PRO A 60 -1.52 18.12 -33.22
N GLY A 61 -1.08 19.09 -32.42
CA GLY A 61 -0.59 20.39 -32.87
C GLY A 61 -1.66 21.49 -32.95
N LEU A 62 -2.94 21.14 -33.07
CA LEU A 62 -4.05 22.11 -33.14
C LEU A 62 -4.49 22.60 -31.75
N SER A 63 -5.06 23.80 -31.71
CA SER A 63 -5.58 24.41 -30.48
C SER A 63 -7.10 24.60 -30.53
N PHE A 64 -7.77 24.21 -29.44
CA PHE A 64 -9.22 24.30 -29.30
C PHE A 64 -9.62 24.94 -27.98
N ARG A 65 -10.74 25.67 -28.01
CA ARG A 65 -11.47 26.08 -26.82
C ARG A 65 -12.57 25.07 -26.55
N PHE A 66 -12.57 24.54 -25.34
CA PHE A 66 -13.60 23.67 -24.82
C PHE A 66 -14.38 24.43 -23.76
N GLN A 67 -15.71 24.48 -23.90
CA GLN A 67 -16.62 25.01 -22.90
C GLN A 67 -17.53 23.89 -22.40
N ASN A 68 -17.85 23.89 -21.12
CA ASN A 68 -18.63 22.84 -20.47
C ASN A 68 -17.95 21.45 -20.50
N LEU A 69 -16.66 21.40 -20.19
CA LEU A 69 -16.00 20.14 -19.86
C LEU A 69 -16.44 19.67 -18.48
N THR A 70 -16.64 18.37 -18.31
CA THR A 70 -16.95 17.77 -17.01
C THR A 70 -15.66 17.30 -16.35
N THR A 71 -15.35 17.82 -15.16
CA THR A 71 -14.18 17.37 -14.37
C THR A 71 -14.43 15.99 -13.77
N ARG A 72 -13.45 15.08 -13.89
CA ARG A 72 -13.52 13.71 -13.35
C ARG A 72 -12.36 13.32 -12.44
N GLY A 73 -11.26 14.04 -12.51
CA GLY A 73 -10.10 13.90 -11.65
C GLY A 73 -9.25 15.17 -11.66
N LYS A 74 -8.09 15.14 -10.97
CA LYS A 74 -7.21 16.31 -10.82
C LYS A 74 -6.80 16.92 -12.17
N ASN A 75 -6.56 16.08 -13.18
CA ASN A 75 -6.22 16.47 -14.56
C ASN A 75 -6.94 15.58 -15.60
N GLU A 76 -8.18 15.18 -15.29
CA GLU A 76 -9.00 14.36 -16.19
C GLU A 76 -10.35 15.03 -16.44
N PHE A 77 -10.67 15.23 -17.71
CA PHE A 77 -11.88 15.90 -18.16
C PHE A 77 -12.63 15.06 -19.20
N TRP A 78 -13.96 15.17 -19.20
CA TRP A 78 -14.80 14.55 -20.22
C TRP A 78 -15.47 15.62 -21.08
N ALA A 79 -15.30 15.51 -22.40
CA ALA A 79 -16.07 16.24 -23.39
C ALA A 79 -17.29 15.41 -23.80
N THR A 80 -18.48 15.90 -23.45
CA THR A 80 -19.77 15.22 -23.68
C THR A 80 -20.59 15.97 -24.72
N SER A 81 -21.81 15.51 -25.03
CA SER A 81 -22.71 16.22 -25.95
C SER A 81 -23.04 17.66 -25.54
N LYS A 82 -22.83 18.03 -24.27
CA LYS A 82 -23.01 19.40 -23.77
C LYS A 82 -21.78 20.30 -23.97
N THR A 83 -20.64 19.70 -24.32
CA THR A 83 -19.37 20.41 -24.49
C THR A 83 -19.35 21.13 -25.83
N ILE A 84 -19.07 22.43 -25.82
CA ILE A 84 -18.89 23.22 -27.03
C ILE A 84 -17.40 23.22 -27.36
N ILE A 85 -17.06 22.88 -28.61
CA ILE A 85 -15.69 22.79 -29.09
C ILE A 85 -15.53 23.72 -30.30
N SER A 86 -14.66 24.71 -30.17
CA SER A 86 -14.35 25.67 -31.24
C SER A 86 -12.84 25.80 -31.42
N TYR A 87 -12.39 26.18 -32.62
CA TYR A 87 -11.01 26.61 -32.83
C TYR A 87 -10.68 27.82 -31.95
N THR A 88 -9.41 27.96 -31.59
CA THR A 88 -8.88 29.13 -30.88
C THR A 88 -7.48 29.45 -31.40
N SER A 89 -6.99 30.64 -31.07
CA SER A 89 -5.58 30.98 -31.28
C SER A 89 -4.64 29.93 -30.66
N THR A 90 -3.42 29.84 -31.16
CA THR A 90 -2.38 28.96 -30.61
C THR A 90 -2.28 29.11 -29.11
N VAL A 91 -2.29 27.97 -28.42
CA VAL A 91 -2.08 27.89 -26.97
C VAL A 91 -0.62 27.59 -26.70
N ASP A 92 0.01 28.43 -25.88
CA ASP A 92 1.39 28.26 -25.47
C ASP A 92 1.53 27.08 -24.51
N VAL A 93 2.56 26.26 -24.73
CA VAL A 93 2.86 25.05 -23.97
C VAL A 93 4.36 25.02 -23.70
N SER A 94 4.74 24.74 -22.46
CA SER A 94 6.14 24.57 -22.08
C SER A 94 6.80 23.44 -22.91
N PRO A 95 8.01 23.64 -23.46
CA PRO A 95 8.71 22.60 -24.21
C PRO A 95 9.06 21.39 -23.33
N ASP A 96 9.24 21.59 -22.02
CA ASP A 96 9.66 20.55 -21.07
C ASP A 96 8.48 19.90 -20.33
N ILE A 97 7.26 20.06 -20.84
CA ILE A 97 6.06 19.53 -20.18
C ILE A 97 6.05 18.00 -20.19
N ALA A 98 5.82 17.38 -19.02
CA ALA A 98 5.60 15.95 -18.91
C ALA A 98 4.19 15.60 -19.44
N LEU A 99 4.11 14.76 -20.46
CA LEU A 99 2.84 14.37 -21.09
C LEU A 99 2.34 13.01 -20.54
N PRO A 100 1.18 12.96 -19.86
CA PRO A 100 0.63 11.71 -19.30
C PRO A 100 0.34 10.69 -20.41
N CYS A 101 0.42 9.39 -20.15
CA CYS A 101 0.11 8.38 -21.15
C CYS A 101 -1.39 8.42 -21.52
N LEU A 102 -1.71 8.03 -22.76
CA LEU A 102 -3.12 7.83 -23.09
C LEU A 102 -3.63 6.59 -22.35
N PRO A 103 -4.83 6.64 -21.73
CA PRO A 103 -5.32 5.54 -20.89
C PRO A 103 -5.30 4.16 -21.57
N GLU A 104 -5.59 4.11 -22.87
CA GLU A 104 -5.61 2.89 -23.68
C GLU A 104 -4.21 2.37 -24.05
N LYS A 105 -3.19 3.22 -23.99
CA LYS A 105 -1.78 2.85 -24.24
C LYS A 105 -1.04 2.54 -22.93
N MET A 106 -1.70 2.68 -21.78
CA MET A 106 -1.08 2.39 -20.49
C MET A 106 -0.86 0.87 -20.37
N PRO A 107 0.40 0.40 -20.20
CA PRO A 107 0.66 -1.01 -20.03
C PRO A 107 -0.04 -1.53 -18.77
N PRO A 108 -0.58 -2.77 -18.78
CA PRO A 108 -1.17 -3.37 -17.57
C PRO A 108 -0.19 -3.40 -16.39
N ASP A 109 1.10 -3.57 -16.71
CA ASP A 109 2.22 -3.63 -15.78
C ASP A 109 2.74 -2.23 -15.36
N GLY A 110 2.15 -1.14 -15.87
CA GLY A 110 2.59 0.24 -15.62
C GLY A 110 3.72 0.70 -16.54
N LEU A 111 4.05 1.99 -16.46
CA LEU A 111 5.16 2.59 -17.21
C LEU A 111 6.50 2.26 -16.57
N ASN A 112 7.52 1.98 -17.37
CA ASN A 112 8.87 1.78 -16.84
C ASN A 112 9.42 3.11 -16.31
N HIS A 113 9.66 3.18 -15.01
CA HIS A 113 10.18 4.36 -14.33
C HIS A 113 11.36 3.96 -13.43
N SER A 114 12.29 4.90 -13.25
CA SER A 114 13.22 4.84 -12.12
C SER A 114 12.47 4.95 -10.79
N LEU A 115 13.11 4.58 -9.68
CA LEU A 115 12.50 4.69 -8.36
C LEU A 115 12.12 6.13 -8.01
N GLN A 116 12.96 7.12 -8.36
CA GLN A 116 12.68 8.54 -8.11
C GLN A 116 11.47 9.04 -8.90
N GLU A 117 11.35 8.66 -10.17
CA GLU A 117 10.19 9.00 -11.01
C GLU A 117 8.93 8.30 -10.49
N ALA A 118 9.03 7.02 -10.13
CA ALA A 118 7.90 6.24 -9.64
C ALA A 118 7.31 6.82 -8.34
N LEU A 119 8.14 7.34 -7.45
CA LEU A 119 7.69 7.97 -6.18
C LEU A 119 6.85 9.24 -6.41
N ASN A 120 6.98 9.87 -7.58
CA ASN A 120 6.26 11.09 -7.94
C ASN A 120 5.22 10.85 -9.06
N SER A 121 5.12 9.62 -9.56
CA SER A 121 4.32 9.33 -10.75
C SER A 121 2.81 9.37 -10.43
N PRO A 122 2.01 10.08 -11.23
CA PRO A 122 0.55 9.99 -11.13
C PRO A 122 0.01 8.67 -11.71
N GLU A 123 0.83 7.93 -12.43
CA GLU A 123 0.48 6.67 -13.09
C GLU A 123 1.14 5.49 -12.37
N LYS A 124 0.68 4.28 -12.68
CA LYS A 124 1.33 3.08 -12.16
C LYS A 124 2.67 2.88 -12.85
N SER A 125 3.64 2.41 -12.08
CA SER A 125 5.01 2.18 -12.53
C SER A 125 5.38 0.70 -12.52
N SER A 126 6.24 0.34 -13.46
CA SER A 126 7.08 -0.86 -13.46
C SER A 126 8.49 -0.40 -13.07
N ILE A 127 8.98 -0.92 -11.94
CA ILE A 127 10.25 -0.51 -11.34
C ILE A 127 11.20 -1.69 -11.27
N MET A 128 12.50 -1.42 -11.28
CA MET A 128 13.54 -2.41 -11.04
C MET A 128 14.55 -1.89 -10.03
N GLY A 129 15.11 -2.78 -9.24
CA GLY A 129 16.17 -2.43 -8.30
C GLY A 129 16.72 -3.65 -7.56
N LYS A 130 17.77 -3.42 -6.78
CA LYS A 130 18.35 -4.41 -5.86
C LYS A 130 17.72 -4.28 -4.49
N ILE A 131 17.36 -5.41 -3.89
CA ILE A 131 16.86 -5.48 -2.52
C ILE A 131 18.01 -5.21 -1.57
N VAL A 132 17.90 -4.16 -0.76
CA VAL A 132 18.93 -3.76 0.21
C VAL A 132 18.50 -3.98 1.65
N LYS A 133 17.18 -4.06 1.91
CA LYS A 133 16.62 -4.54 3.18
C LYS A 133 15.28 -5.22 2.97
N VAL A 134 14.98 -6.20 3.82
CA VAL A 134 13.69 -6.91 3.84
C VAL A 134 13.11 -6.85 5.24
N SER A 135 11.88 -6.37 5.38
CA SER A 135 11.16 -6.47 6.66
C SER A 135 10.55 -7.88 6.84
N PRO A 136 10.30 -8.31 8.08
CA PRO A 136 9.57 -9.52 8.36
C PRO A 136 8.14 -9.39 7.85
N ILE A 137 7.56 -10.51 7.46
CA ILE A 137 6.15 -10.56 7.12
C ILE A 137 5.31 -10.24 8.36
N LYS A 138 4.37 -9.32 8.22
CA LYS A 138 3.41 -8.92 9.25
C LYS A 138 2.03 -9.32 8.77
N TYR A 139 1.31 -10.08 9.59
CA TYR A 139 -0.10 -10.34 9.34
C TYR A 139 -0.94 -9.28 10.05
N VAL A 140 -1.64 -8.47 9.27
CA VAL A 140 -2.54 -7.42 9.75
C VAL A 140 -3.99 -7.80 9.44
N ARG A 141 -4.96 -7.04 9.97
CA ARG A 141 -6.40 -7.34 9.84
C ARG A 141 -6.74 -8.75 10.38
N ASP A 142 -6.33 -9.00 11.62
CA ASP A 142 -6.62 -10.23 12.36
C ASP A 142 -6.09 -11.50 11.67
N GLY A 143 -4.91 -11.40 11.04
CA GLY A 143 -4.28 -12.52 10.35
C GLY A 143 -4.57 -12.58 8.85
N ASN A 144 -5.56 -11.83 8.35
CA ASN A 144 -6.08 -12.02 6.99
C ASN A 144 -5.32 -11.30 5.88
N LEU A 145 -4.39 -10.40 6.22
CA LEU A 145 -3.62 -9.64 5.24
C LEU A 145 -2.14 -9.73 5.56
N ALA A 146 -1.40 -10.48 4.75
CA ALA A 146 0.05 -10.49 4.78
C ALA A 146 0.59 -9.16 4.23
N VAL A 147 1.54 -8.56 4.94
CA VAL A 147 2.23 -7.32 4.54
C VAL A 147 3.71 -7.50 4.73
N LYS A 148 4.49 -7.13 3.71
CA LYS A 148 5.95 -7.12 3.76
C LYS A 148 6.46 -5.87 3.05
N SER A 149 7.35 -5.15 3.69
CA SER A 149 8.07 -4.02 3.10
C SER A 149 9.47 -4.47 2.67
N ILE A 150 9.93 -4.00 1.52
CA ILE A 150 11.32 -4.13 1.07
C ILE A 150 11.89 -2.75 0.76
N LEU A 151 13.20 -2.57 0.90
CA LEU A 151 13.91 -1.42 0.35
C LEU A 151 14.56 -1.85 -0.97
N LEU A 152 14.22 -1.15 -2.06
CA LEU A 152 14.86 -1.30 -3.35
C LEU A 152 15.81 -0.12 -3.60
N LYS A 153 17.00 -0.41 -4.11
CA LYS A 153 17.98 0.56 -4.62
C LYS A 153 18.07 0.46 -6.13
N ASP A 154 18.02 1.60 -6.81
CA ASP A 154 18.43 1.73 -8.20
C ASP A 154 19.46 2.85 -8.36
N ASN A 155 19.76 3.25 -9.60
CA ASN A 155 20.71 4.33 -9.88
C ASN A 155 20.21 5.72 -9.46
N SER A 156 18.90 5.88 -9.22
CA SER A 156 18.27 7.17 -8.91
C SER A 156 18.12 7.38 -7.42
N THR A 157 17.69 6.38 -6.65
CA THR A 157 17.39 6.52 -5.22
C THR A 157 17.17 5.17 -4.53
N VAL A 158 16.83 5.20 -3.24
CA VAL A 158 16.24 4.08 -2.49
C VAL A 158 14.76 4.35 -2.25
N ALA A 159 13.94 3.35 -2.50
CA ALA A 159 12.51 3.42 -2.24
C ALA A 159 12.04 2.24 -1.40
N LYS A 160 11.19 2.53 -0.43
CA LYS A 160 10.38 1.53 0.26
C LYS A 160 9.26 1.06 -0.64
N VAL A 161 9.14 -0.26 -0.81
CA VAL A 161 8.04 -0.90 -1.53
C VAL A 161 7.25 -1.79 -0.60
N CYS A 162 5.95 -1.54 -0.50
CA CYS A 162 5.02 -2.29 0.34
C CYS A 162 4.26 -3.33 -0.49
N LEU A 163 4.39 -4.60 -0.11
CA LEU A 163 3.82 -5.77 -0.75
C LEU A 163 2.68 -6.33 0.12
N PHE A 164 1.70 -6.96 -0.53
CA PHE A 164 0.51 -7.52 0.11
C PHE A 164 0.24 -8.95 -0.33
N ASP A 165 -0.46 -9.70 0.51
CA ASP A 165 -0.97 -11.04 0.23
C ASP A 165 0.13 -11.97 -0.30
N LYS A 166 -0.13 -12.68 -1.41
CA LYS A 166 0.81 -13.61 -2.04
C LYS A 166 2.16 -12.97 -2.39
N LEU A 167 2.18 -11.68 -2.74
CA LEU A 167 3.44 -10.99 -3.00
C LEU A 167 4.25 -10.83 -1.72
N ALA A 168 3.61 -10.52 -0.59
CA ALA A 168 4.29 -10.41 0.69
C ALA A 168 4.84 -11.75 1.19
N GLU A 169 4.18 -12.86 0.85
CA GLU A 169 4.55 -14.21 1.26
C GLU A 169 5.78 -14.77 0.54
N ASN A 170 6.17 -14.21 -0.61
CA ASN A 170 7.37 -14.63 -1.33
C ASN A 170 8.65 -14.51 -0.47
N GLU A 171 9.62 -15.36 -0.76
CA GLU A 171 10.96 -15.32 -0.18
C GLU A 171 11.80 -14.25 -0.88
N TYR A 172 12.10 -13.17 -0.17
CA TYR A 172 12.95 -12.10 -0.63
C TYR A 172 14.23 -12.09 0.19
N ALA A 173 15.38 -11.98 -0.48
CA ALA A 173 16.67 -11.83 0.17
C ALA A 173 17.35 -10.53 -0.27
N GLU A 174 18.12 -9.95 0.65
CA GLU A 174 19.04 -8.86 0.31
C GLU A 174 20.03 -9.32 -0.76
N GLY A 175 20.43 -8.40 -1.63
CA GLY A 175 21.28 -8.72 -2.77
C GLY A 175 20.52 -9.13 -4.03
N ASN A 176 19.28 -9.60 -3.92
CA ASN A 176 18.50 -10.00 -5.10
C ASN A 176 18.09 -8.78 -5.93
N ASN A 177 18.13 -8.92 -7.25
CA ASN A 177 17.55 -7.95 -8.17
C ASN A 177 16.10 -8.31 -8.48
N LEU A 178 15.24 -7.32 -8.48
CA LEU A 178 13.80 -7.51 -8.57
C LEU A 178 13.17 -6.48 -9.50
N GLN A 179 12.28 -6.93 -10.38
CA GLN A 179 11.30 -6.10 -11.06
C GLN A 179 9.95 -6.21 -10.35
N ILE A 180 9.30 -5.07 -10.12
CA ILE A 180 7.93 -5.02 -9.59
C ILE A 180 7.06 -4.18 -10.52
N THR A 181 5.97 -4.77 -10.98
CA THR A 181 5.03 -4.10 -11.88
C THR A 181 3.84 -3.49 -11.15
N ALA A 182 3.20 -2.52 -11.80
CA ALA A 182 1.94 -1.90 -11.41
C ALA A 182 1.92 -1.34 -9.98
N VAL A 183 3.04 -0.74 -9.53
CA VAL A 183 3.14 -0.05 -8.23
C VAL A 183 2.71 1.40 -8.37
N TYR A 184 2.30 2.02 -7.26
CA TYR A 184 1.95 3.45 -7.24
C TYR A 184 2.48 4.13 -5.97
N PRO A 185 2.77 5.44 -6.02
CA PRO A 185 3.26 6.16 -4.85
C PRO A 185 2.16 6.41 -3.83
N LYS A 186 2.53 6.33 -2.56
CA LYS A 186 1.66 6.61 -1.41
C LYS A 186 2.49 7.10 -0.24
N LYS A 187 1.97 8.08 0.48
CA LYS A 187 2.51 8.48 1.78
C LYS A 187 1.84 7.70 2.90
N TYR A 188 2.62 7.03 3.74
CA TYR A 188 2.12 6.30 4.90
C TYR A 188 2.97 6.63 6.13
N LEU A 189 2.30 7.07 7.22
CA LEU A 189 2.96 7.54 8.45
C LEU A 189 4.10 8.57 8.21
N GLY A 190 3.92 9.43 7.20
CA GLY A 190 4.90 10.46 6.85
C GLY A 190 6.03 10.00 5.94
N VAL A 191 6.13 8.71 5.62
CA VAL A 191 7.14 8.14 4.72
C VAL A 191 6.54 7.96 3.32
N ASP A 192 7.24 8.46 2.30
CA ASP A 192 6.88 8.24 0.92
C ASP A 192 7.34 6.83 0.49
N GLN A 193 6.41 6.05 -0.06
CA GLN A 193 6.63 4.65 -0.41
C GLN A 193 5.90 4.28 -1.70
N LEU A 194 6.36 3.22 -2.36
CA LEU A 194 5.65 2.57 -3.45
C LEU A 194 4.78 1.44 -2.90
N THR A 195 3.59 1.29 -3.45
CA THR A 195 2.59 0.33 -2.96
C THR A 195 2.18 -0.58 -4.10
N ALA A 196 2.28 -1.90 -3.90
CA ALA A 196 1.80 -2.89 -4.86
C ALA A 196 0.27 -2.87 -4.96
N THR A 197 -0.25 -3.27 -6.12
CA THR A 197 -1.68 -3.43 -6.37
C THR A 197 -2.04 -4.91 -6.56
N ALA A 198 -3.33 -5.23 -6.63
CA ALA A 198 -3.79 -6.60 -6.85
C ALA A 198 -3.32 -7.24 -8.19
N VAL A 199 -2.86 -6.42 -9.14
CA VAL A 199 -2.33 -6.87 -10.45
C VAL A 199 -0.80 -6.81 -10.52
N SER A 200 -0.14 -6.36 -9.46
CA SER A 200 1.32 -6.30 -9.40
C SER A 200 1.93 -7.69 -9.50
N LYS A 201 3.09 -7.77 -10.14
CA LYS A 201 3.90 -8.98 -10.24
C LYS A 201 5.31 -8.67 -9.76
N CYS A 202 5.98 -9.69 -9.22
CA CYS A 202 7.39 -9.63 -8.84
C CYS A 202 8.16 -10.65 -9.69
N GLN A 203 9.27 -10.23 -10.29
CA GLN A 203 10.16 -11.08 -11.07
C GLN A 203 11.61 -10.87 -10.64
N PHE A 204 12.30 -11.95 -10.27
CA PHE A 204 13.73 -11.91 -9.97
C PHE A 204 14.55 -11.80 -11.25
N LEU A 205 15.63 -11.02 -11.18
CA LEU A 205 16.53 -10.73 -12.30
C LEU A 205 17.92 -11.28 -12.00
N SER A 206 18.52 -12.02 -12.93
CA SER A 206 19.84 -12.65 -12.75
C SER A 206 21.02 -11.72 -13.03
N ASP A 207 20.85 -10.71 -13.90
CA ASP A 207 22.00 -10.05 -14.57
C ASP A 207 21.96 -8.50 -14.56
N GLN A 208 21.43 -7.90 -13.49
CA GLN A 208 21.39 -6.43 -13.34
C GLN A 208 22.43 -5.94 -12.31
N ASN A 209 23.22 -4.95 -12.69
CA ASN A 209 24.16 -4.29 -11.79
C ASN A 209 23.53 -3.00 -11.27
N PHE A 210 22.79 -3.11 -10.17
CA PHE A 210 22.36 -1.96 -9.39
C PHE A 210 23.44 -1.60 -8.34
N PRO A 211 23.55 -0.32 -7.96
CA PRO A 211 24.53 0.11 -6.98
C PRO A 211 24.26 -0.50 -5.61
N GLU A 212 25.32 -0.65 -4.82
CA GLU A 212 25.18 -0.96 -3.40
C GLU A 212 24.55 0.22 -2.66
N MET A 213 23.95 -0.07 -1.51
CA MET A 213 23.41 0.96 -0.62
C MET A 213 24.55 1.76 0.02
N VAL A 214 24.41 3.08 0.09
CA VAL A 214 25.34 3.95 0.84
C VAL A 214 24.73 4.41 2.17
N GLU A 215 25.55 4.90 3.09
CA GLU A 215 25.12 5.29 4.45
C GLU A 215 24.08 6.42 4.46
N GLU A 216 24.14 7.32 3.47
CA GLU A 216 23.16 8.39 3.27
C GLU A 216 21.75 7.84 2.96
N ASP A 217 21.67 6.76 2.19
CA ASP A 217 20.39 6.10 1.90
C ASP A 217 19.77 5.48 3.18
N LEU A 218 20.62 4.96 4.08
CA LEU A 218 20.20 4.34 5.34
C LEU A 218 19.56 5.35 6.30
N GLN A 219 20.06 6.59 6.34
CA GLN A 219 19.55 7.62 7.26
C GLN A 219 18.07 7.93 7.01
N ILE A 220 17.60 7.83 5.76
CA ILE A 220 16.20 8.08 5.39
C ILE A 220 15.26 7.08 6.06
N PHE A 221 15.69 5.83 6.21
CA PHE A 221 14.87 4.73 6.73
C PHE A 221 15.33 4.21 8.10
N GLN A 222 16.33 4.85 8.72
CA GLN A 222 16.89 4.43 10.01
C GLN A 222 15.83 4.30 11.10
N ASN A 223 14.80 5.15 11.06
CA ASN A 223 13.71 5.19 12.03
C ASN A 223 12.41 4.53 11.54
N ASP A 224 12.44 3.84 10.40
CA ASP A 224 11.24 3.18 9.87
C ASP A 224 10.96 1.88 10.63
N GLU A 225 9.79 1.82 11.28
CA GLU A 225 9.39 0.68 12.11
C GLU A 225 9.29 -0.65 11.37
N ASP A 226 9.19 -0.64 10.04
CA ASP A 226 9.21 -1.86 9.26
C ASP A 226 10.61 -2.49 9.22
N PHE A 227 11.67 -1.69 9.31
CA PHE A 227 13.04 -2.14 9.14
C PHE A 227 13.88 -2.16 10.43
N PHE A 228 13.32 -1.75 11.58
CA PHE A 228 13.97 -1.95 12.90
C PHE A 228 14.29 -3.42 13.22
N ASN A 229 13.69 -4.33 12.47
CA ASN A 229 13.84 -5.77 12.61
C ASN A 229 13.97 -6.31 11.19
N SER A 230 14.95 -5.90 10.39
CA SER A 230 15.05 -6.47 9.04
C SER A 230 15.43 -7.94 9.13
N VAL A 231 15.04 -8.78 8.16
CA VAL A 231 15.23 -10.24 8.22
C VAL A 231 16.71 -10.62 8.39
N SER A 232 17.62 -9.83 7.84
CA SER A 232 19.07 -9.97 8.03
C SER A 232 19.53 -9.62 9.45
N ASP A 233 18.85 -8.68 10.12
CA ASP A 233 19.14 -8.26 11.50
C ASP A 233 18.55 -9.21 12.57
N LEU A 234 17.72 -10.17 12.17
CA LEU A 234 16.90 -10.98 13.07
C LEU A 234 17.35 -12.42 13.15
N GLN A 235 17.97 -12.77 14.28
CA GLN A 235 18.22 -14.16 14.61
C GLN A 235 17.03 -14.77 15.36
N ALA A 236 16.48 -15.86 14.83
CA ALA A 236 15.43 -16.60 15.52
C ALA A 236 15.95 -17.04 16.90
N SER A 237 15.23 -16.66 17.94
CA SER A 237 15.62 -16.87 19.33
C SER A 237 14.70 -17.89 19.99
N ILE A 238 15.26 -18.69 20.88
CA ILE A 238 14.46 -19.49 21.80
C ILE A 238 14.02 -18.57 22.94
N VAL A 239 12.72 -18.40 23.08
CA VAL A 239 12.08 -17.60 24.12
C VAL A 239 11.51 -18.55 25.17
N THR A 240 11.74 -18.23 26.44
CA THR A 240 11.07 -18.86 27.59
C THR A 240 10.25 -17.79 28.29
N LEU A 241 8.91 -17.90 28.29
CA LEU A 241 8.05 -17.12 29.17
C LEU A 241 8.19 -17.69 30.58
N THR A 242 8.54 -16.85 31.53
CA THR A 242 8.88 -17.28 32.90
C THR A 242 7.83 -16.88 33.93
N ASP A 243 7.19 -15.72 33.76
CA ASP A 243 6.23 -15.19 34.73
C ASP A 243 5.19 -14.27 34.08
N ILE A 244 4.09 -13.99 34.80
CA ILE A 244 3.00 -13.10 34.40
C ILE A 244 3.00 -11.87 35.30
N LEU A 245 3.25 -10.70 34.72
CA LEU A 245 3.23 -9.42 35.44
C LEU A 245 1.84 -8.80 35.52
N ASP A 246 1.05 -8.91 34.44
CA ASP A 246 -0.29 -8.32 34.37
C ASP A 246 -1.17 -9.10 33.40
N ILE A 247 -2.48 -9.08 33.67
CA ILE A 247 -3.51 -9.66 32.82
C ILE A 247 -4.74 -8.75 32.81
N ASP A 248 -5.16 -8.38 31.61
CA ASP A 248 -6.29 -7.51 31.33
C ASP A 248 -7.25 -8.22 30.38
N ILE A 249 -8.48 -8.43 30.85
CA ILE A 249 -9.58 -8.99 30.06
C ILE A 249 -10.59 -7.88 29.84
N TYR A 250 -10.96 -7.65 28.59
CA TYR A 250 -11.77 -6.50 28.22
C TYR A 250 -12.77 -6.80 27.12
N ASP A 251 -13.87 -6.03 27.15
CA ASP A 251 -14.86 -6.00 26.09
C ASP A 251 -14.32 -5.28 24.86
N VAL A 252 -14.73 -5.74 23.69
CA VAL A 252 -14.33 -5.20 22.39
C VAL A 252 -15.53 -4.84 21.54
N CYS A 253 -15.36 -3.87 20.65
CA CYS A 253 -16.43 -3.43 19.76
C CYS A 253 -16.89 -4.54 18.80
N ALA A 254 -18.19 -4.67 18.60
CA ALA A 254 -18.81 -5.65 17.69
C ALA A 254 -18.56 -5.35 16.20
N LYS A 255 -18.28 -4.10 15.82
CA LYS A 255 -18.09 -3.72 14.42
C LYS A 255 -16.72 -4.17 13.92
N ASP A 256 -16.70 -4.98 12.87
CA ASP A 256 -15.46 -5.51 12.26
C ASP A 256 -14.49 -4.39 11.84
N ALA A 257 -15.01 -3.27 11.33
CA ALA A 257 -14.21 -2.11 10.97
C ALA A 257 -13.42 -1.51 12.17
N CYS A 258 -13.85 -1.78 13.40
CA CYS A 258 -13.21 -1.32 14.63
C CYS A 258 -12.16 -2.29 15.17
N ARG A 259 -11.90 -3.42 14.50
CA ARG A 259 -10.80 -4.36 14.78
C ARG A 259 -10.66 -4.70 16.26
N GLU A 260 -11.77 -5.11 16.86
CA GLU A 260 -11.84 -5.52 18.27
C GLU A 260 -11.26 -4.48 19.25
N LYS A 261 -11.43 -3.19 18.94
CA LYS A 261 -10.94 -2.14 19.83
C LYS A 261 -11.61 -2.25 21.21
N LYS A 262 -10.77 -2.21 22.26
CA LYS A 262 -11.19 -2.16 23.66
C LYS A 262 -12.24 -1.06 23.88
N MET A 263 -13.34 -1.42 24.53
CA MET A 263 -14.41 -0.49 24.91
C MET A 263 -13.95 0.39 26.08
N LEU A 264 -14.20 1.69 26.00
CA LEU A 264 -13.90 2.66 27.05
C LEU A 264 -15.20 3.32 27.50
N LYS A 265 -15.54 3.20 28.79
CA LYS A 265 -16.80 3.73 29.35
C LYS A 265 -18.02 3.33 28.49
N ASP A 266 -18.09 2.05 28.13
CA ASP A 266 -19.11 1.43 27.27
C ASP A 266 -19.26 2.03 25.87
N LYS A 267 -18.22 2.68 25.35
CA LYS A 267 -18.17 3.16 23.96
C LYS A 267 -16.90 2.73 23.27
N CYS A 268 -17.02 2.41 21.98
CA CYS A 268 -15.86 2.21 21.13
C CYS A 268 -15.20 3.57 20.83
N PRO A 269 -13.89 3.76 21.08
CA PRO A 269 -13.22 5.03 20.81
C PRO A 269 -13.05 5.31 19.30
N ILE A 270 -13.28 4.32 18.43
CA ILE A 270 -13.14 4.48 16.97
C ILE A 270 -14.47 4.90 16.35
N CYS A 271 -15.56 4.16 16.61
CA CYS A 271 -16.85 4.42 15.96
C CYS A 271 -17.91 5.07 16.86
N GLY A 272 -17.62 5.26 18.15
CA GLY A 272 -18.59 5.77 19.13
C GLY A 272 -19.73 4.81 19.48
N GLY A 273 -19.79 3.64 18.85
CA GLY A 273 -20.82 2.62 19.06
C GLY A 273 -20.74 1.97 20.45
N LYS A 274 -21.86 1.40 20.90
CA LYS A 274 -21.99 0.71 22.20
C LYS A 274 -22.02 -0.81 22.08
N ASP A 275 -22.16 -1.34 20.86
CA ASP A 275 -22.28 -2.77 20.62
C ASP A 275 -20.95 -3.48 20.87
N LYS A 276 -21.01 -4.58 21.63
CA LYS A 276 -19.87 -5.39 22.08
C LYS A 276 -19.92 -6.78 21.43
N LYS A 277 -18.77 -7.40 21.15
CA LYS A 277 -18.72 -8.83 20.80
C LYS A 277 -19.10 -9.68 22.02
N ASN A 278 -19.68 -10.85 21.78
CA ASN A 278 -19.98 -11.83 22.83
C ASN A 278 -18.71 -12.39 23.47
N GLU A 279 -17.65 -12.58 22.67
CA GLU A 279 -16.36 -13.07 23.14
C GLU A 279 -15.49 -11.89 23.60
N ARG A 280 -14.94 -11.99 24.82
CA ARG A 280 -13.99 -11.01 25.36
C ARG A 280 -12.60 -11.20 24.75
N ASN A 281 -11.78 -10.16 24.86
CA ASN A 281 -10.37 -10.19 24.44
C ASN A 281 -9.46 -10.10 25.68
N ILE A 282 -8.20 -10.51 25.52
CA ILE A 282 -7.21 -10.61 26.58
C ILE A 282 -5.87 -10.05 26.09
N ARG A 283 -5.16 -9.33 26.97
CA ARG A 283 -3.71 -9.15 26.86
C ARG A 283 -3.06 -9.61 28.15
N VAL A 284 -1.87 -10.18 28.02
CA VAL A 284 -1.06 -10.64 29.15
C VAL A 284 0.33 -10.04 29.00
N THR A 285 0.86 -9.49 30.08
CA THR A 285 2.25 -9.04 30.13
C THR A 285 3.08 -10.13 30.79
N PHE A 286 4.01 -10.71 30.04
CA PHE A 286 4.93 -11.73 30.52
C PHE A 286 6.31 -11.15 30.82
N LEU A 287 7.00 -11.76 31.78
CA LEU A 287 8.45 -11.82 31.80
C LEU A 287 8.92 -12.95 30.88
N TYR A 288 9.99 -12.70 30.14
CA TYR A 288 10.62 -13.70 29.30
C TYR A 288 12.13 -13.60 29.31
N SER A 289 12.76 -14.72 28.98
CA SER A 289 14.20 -14.82 28.83
C SER A 289 14.55 -15.47 27.49
N THR A 290 15.71 -15.11 26.96
CA THR A 290 16.40 -15.76 25.84
C THR A 290 17.77 -16.25 26.31
N GLU A 291 18.60 -16.79 25.41
CA GLU A 291 19.99 -17.12 25.74
C GLU A 291 20.83 -15.90 26.14
N SER A 292 20.49 -14.72 25.60
CA SER A 292 21.27 -13.49 25.77
C SER A 292 20.64 -12.45 26.70
N LYS A 293 19.35 -12.57 27.02
CA LYS A 293 18.59 -11.61 27.83
C LYS A 293 17.76 -12.33 28.89
N GLN A 294 17.62 -11.73 30.06
CA GLN A 294 16.79 -12.24 31.15
C GLN A 294 15.79 -11.17 31.62
N ASP A 295 14.63 -11.62 32.08
CA ASP A 295 13.58 -10.79 32.68
C ASP A 295 13.10 -9.62 31.81
N GLU A 296 13.10 -9.83 30.49
CA GLU A 296 12.55 -8.90 29.52
C GLU A 296 11.02 -8.92 29.56
N ARG A 297 10.39 -7.80 29.19
CA ARG A 297 8.93 -7.65 29.25
C ARG A 297 8.33 -7.67 27.86
N SER A 298 7.27 -8.46 27.70
CA SER A 298 6.47 -8.49 26.46
C SER A 298 4.98 -8.47 26.78
N THR A 299 4.21 -7.71 26.02
CA THR A 299 2.74 -7.76 26.04
C THR A 299 2.24 -8.63 24.90
N VAL A 300 1.58 -9.72 25.24
CA VAL A 300 1.04 -10.72 24.31
C VAL A 300 -0.48 -10.60 24.27
N PHE A 301 -1.03 -10.47 23.06
CA PHE A 301 -2.48 -10.42 22.83
C PHE A 301 -3.04 -11.80 22.51
N LYS A 302 -4.35 -11.96 22.65
CA LYS A 302 -5.11 -13.20 22.42
C LYS A 302 -4.64 -14.07 21.24
N ASN A 303 -4.46 -13.50 20.05
CA ASN A 303 -4.09 -14.28 18.86
C ASN A 303 -2.68 -14.85 18.97
N THR A 304 -1.71 -14.01 19.34
CA THR A 304 -0.33 -14.45 19.60
C THR A 304 -0.27 -15.46 20.75
N LEU A 305 -1.08 -15.27 21.80
CA LEU A 305 -1.16 -16.22 22.91
C LEU A 305 -1.67 -17.59 22.44
N ARG A 306 -2.67 -17.63 21.56
CA ARG A 306 -3.17 -18.87 20.94
C ARG A 306 -2.10 -19.57 20.10
N GLU A 307 -1.29 -18.81 19.35
CA GLU A 307 -0.15 -19.37 18.59
C GLU A 307 0.92 -19.98 19.51
N ILE A 308 1.26 -19.26 20.59
CA ILE A 308 2.23 -19.72 21.61
C ILE A 308 1.74 -20.98 22.32
N MET A 309 0.43 -21.10 22.57
CA MET A 309 -0.12 -22.21 23.35
C MET A 309 -0.64 -23.38 22.50
N LYS A 310 -0.88 -23.18 21.20
CA LYS A 310 -1.62 -24.10 20.31
C LYS A 310 -2.93 -24.61 20.92
N ASP A 311 -3.59 -23.78 21.72
CA ASP A 311 -4.78 -24.15 22.48
C ASP A 311 -5.87 -23.10 22.30
N ASN A 312 -7.13 -23.57 22.27
CA ASN A 312 -8.30 -22.71 22.26
C ASN A 312 -8.53 -22.19 23.68
N PHE A 313 -7.79 -21.13 24.01
CA PHE A 313 -7.90 -20.46 25.30
C PHE A 313 -9.28 -19.80 25.43
N ASN A 314 -10.12 -20.34 26.34
CA ASN A 314 -11.45 -19.81 26.63
C ASN A 314 -11.37 -18.71 27.70
N ILE A 315 -11.92 -17.53 27.42
CA ILE A 315 -11.77 -16.34 28.28
C ILE A 315 -13.00 -16.19 29.17
N GLU A 316 -13.04 -16.95 30.27
CA GLU A 316 -14.18 -16.98 31.19
C GLU A 316 -14.06 -15.92 32.30
N SER A 317 -12.92 -15.87 32.99
CA SER A 317 -12.64 -14.91 34.07
C SER A 317 -11.15 -14.63 34.21
N LYS A 318 -10.79 -13.52 34.87
CA LYS A 318 -9.38 -13.15 35.09
C LYS A 318 -8.62 -14.21 35.89
N SER A 319 -9.24 -14.75 36.95
CA SER A 319 -8.63 -15.78 37.79
C SER A 319 -8.45 -17.09 37.04
N ALA A 320 -9.47 -17.56 36.32
CA ALA A 320 -9.38 -18.81 35.55
C ALA A 320 -8.30 -18.72 34.47
N CYS A 321 -8.25 -17.61 33.73
CA CYS A 321 -7.21 -17.37 32.73
C CYS A 321 -5.81 -17.35 33.37
N LEU A 322 -5.65 -16.67 34.51
CA LEU A 322 -4.37 -16.60 35.21
C LEU A 322 -3.91 -17.99 35.68
N SER A 323 -4.79 -18.77 36.31
CA SER A 323 -4.47 -20.15 36.73
C SER A 323 -4.05 -21.03 35.56
N ALA A 324 -4.81 -21.01 34.46
CA ALA A 324 -4.50 -21.81 33.27
C ALA A 324 -3.16 -21.43 32.60
N LEU A 325 -2.76 -20.16 32.67
CA LEU A 325 -1.47 -19.71 32.15
C LEU A 325 -0.32 -20.05 33.09
N LEU A 326 -0.51 -19.89 34.41
CA LEU A 326 0.50 -20.25 35.41
C LEU A 326 0.84 -21.74 35.38
N GLU A 327 -0.15 -22.62 35.19
CA GLU A 327 0.06 -24.07 35.07
C GLU A 327 0.91 -24.48 33.85
N LYS A 328 0.94 -23.64 32.81
CA LYS A 328 1.71 -23.90 31.59
C LYS A 328 3.09 -23.26 31.60
N LEU A 329 3.39 -22.39 32.57
CA LEU A 329 4.71 -21.81 32.71
C LEU A 329 5.71 -22.83 33.27
N PRO A 330 6.99 -22.80 32.83
CA PRO A 330 7.53 -21.93 31.78
C PRO A 330 7.16 -22.41 30.37
N ILE A 331 6.80 -21.49 29.48
CA ILE A 331 6.46 -21.81 28.08
C ILE A 331 7.65 -21.51 27.18
N LYS A 332 8.12 -22.50 26.44
CA LYS A 332 9.25 -22.34 25.50
C LYS A 332 8.80 -22.44 24.05
N PHE A 333 9.27 -21.52 23.23
CA PHE A 333 9.02 -21.52 21.79
C PHE A 333 10.16 -20.82 21.05
N LYS A 334 10.25 -21.07 19.75
CA LYS A 334 11.18 -20.39 18.85
C LYS A 334 10.43 -19.33 18.06
N CYS A 335 10.91 -18.09 18.10
CA CYS A 335 10.33 -16.99 17.34
C CYS A 335 11.40 -15.97 16.96
N TYR A 336 10.99 -14.93 16.26
CA TYR A 336 11.75 -13.69 16.20
C TYR A 336 11.20 -12.67 17.19
N ILE A 337 12.08 -11.81 17.70
CA ILE A 337 11.74 -10.80 18.71
C ILE A 337 11.96 -9.43 18.08
N THR A 338 10.96 -8.56 18.14
CA THR A 338 11.11 -7.18 17.66
C THR A 338 11.85 -6.31 18.68
N ALA A 339 12.37 -5.16 18.24
CA ALA A 339 12.88 -4.11 19.14
C ALA A 339 11.86 -3.62 20.20
N LYS A 340 10.55 -3.82 19.96
CA LYS A 340 9.47 -3.56 20.94
C LYS A 340 9.11 -4.79 21.77
N ASN A 341 10.00 -5.78 21.83
CA ASN A 341 9.83 -7.06 22.53
C ASN A 341 8.53 -7.80 22.14
N SER A 342 8.12 -7.73 20.88
CA SER A 342 6.97 -8.50 20.36
C SER A 342 7.42 -9.76 19.64
N PHE A 343 6.64 -10.83 19.73
CA PHE A 343 6.96 -12.12 19.13
C PHE A 343 6.22 -12.34 17.80
N TYR A 344 6.90 -12.91 16.80
CA TYR A 344 6.29 -13.29 15.52
C TYR A 344 7.01 -14.49 14.87
N ASN A 345 6.34 -15.10 13.88
CA ASN A 345 6.69 -16.41 13.31
C ASN A 345 6.99 -17.45 14.40
N ILE A 346 5.99 -17.65 15.27
CA ILE A 346 6.10 -18.51 16.43
C ILE A 346 6.06 -19.96 15.97
N SER A 347 7.07 -20.72 16.38
CA SER A 347 7.20 -22.16 16.14
C SER A 347 7.43 -22.86 17.47
N GLN A 348 6.77 -24.00 17.67
CA GLN A 348 6.99 -24.82 18.86
C GLN A 348 8.35 -25.52 18.75
N LEU A 349 9.01 -25.72 19.89
CA LEU A 349 10.25 -26.50 19.97
C LEU A 349 9.99 -27.99 19.86
#